data_AF-A0A938AWG9-F1
#
_entry.id   AF-A0A938AWG9-F1
#
_cell.length_a   1.000
_cell.length_b   1.000
_cell.length_c   1.000
_cell.angle_alpha   90.00
_cell.angle_beta   90.00
_cell.angle_gamma   90.00
#
_symmetry.space_group_name_H-M   'P 1'
#
loop_
_entity.id
_entity.type
_entity.pdbx_description
1 polymer ?
#
loop_
_entity_poly.entity_id
_entity_poly.type
_entity_poly.pdbx_seq_one_letter_code
_entity_poly.pdbx_strand_id
1 'polypeptide(L)'
;EYDQMQSGLRREGVFSGMWSAGQKIAYAMSPAIVGYALALSGFVKEGVQPHSLNIGVRAIFCLFPAAMILLSFLPFSKYTLTEEEFEKVKAKIAGK
;
A
#
# COMPACT_ATOMS: atom_id res chain seq x y z
N GLU A 1 -2.78 -16.44 -12.50
CA GLU A 1 -2.31 -17.46 -13.46
C GLU A 1 -1.54 -18.61 -12.80
N TYR A 2 -0.40 -18.38 -12.12
CA TYR A 2 0.34 -19.46 -11.42
C TYR A 2 -0.50 -20.21 -10.35
N ASP A 3 -1.27 -19.49 -9.53
CA ASP A 3 -2.20 -20.06 -8.55
C ASP A 3 -3.35 -20.85 -9.21
N GLN A 4 -3.78 -20.44 -10.39
CA GLN A 4 -4.83 -21.13 -11.16
C GLN A 4 -4.29 -22.41 -11.80
N MET A 5 -3.04 -22.41 -12.28
CA MET A 5 -2.32 -23.60 -12.75
C MET A 5 -2.12 -24.65 -11.65
N GLN A 6 -1.80 -24.22 -10.42
CA GLN A 6 -1.57 -25.12 -9.28
C GLN A 6 -2.88 -25.62 -8.62
N SER A 7 -3.87 -24.74 -8.44
CA SER A 7 -5.10 -25.06 -7.70
C SER A 7 -6.28 -25.49 -8.56
N GLY A 8 -6.24 -25.26 -9.88
CA GLY A 8 -7.35 -25.53 -10.81
C GLY A 8 -8.58 -24.61 -10.63
N LEU A 9 -8.56 -23.70 -9.66
CA LEU A 9 -9.67 -22.81 -9.33
C LEU A 9 -9.39 -21.39 -9.85
N ARG A 10 -10.37 -20.78 -10.54
CA ARG A 10 -10.33 -19.36 -10.89
C ARG A 10 -10.60 -18.50 -9.66
N ARG A 11 -9.54 -18.12 -8.95
CA ARG A 11 -9.60 -17.28 -7.73
C ARG A 11 -9.35 -15.79 -7.98
N GLU A 12 -9.34 -15.35 -9.24
CA GLU A 12 -9.10 -13.96 -9.64
C GLU A 12 -10.02 -12.97 -8.90
N GLY A 13 -11.29 -13.34 -8.73
CA GLY A 13 -12.27 -12.53 -7.99
C GLY A 13 -11.97 -12.35 -6.50
N VAL A 14 -11.28 -13.32 -5.87
CA VAL A 14 -10.89 -13.23 -4.45
C VAL A 14 -9.73 -12.25 -4.30
N PHE A 15 -8.75 -12.30 -5.20
CA PHE A 15 -7.63 -11.35 -5.20
C PHE A 15 -8.08 -9.93 -5.50
N SER A 16 -8.92 -9.74 -6.52
CA SER A 16 -9.49 -8.42 -6.85
C SER A 16 -10.39 -7.91 -5.72
N GLY A 17 -11.14 -8.81 -5.08
CA GLY A 17 -11.97 -8.51 -3.91
C GLY A 17 -11.14 -8.03 -2.71
N MET A 18 -10.05 -8.75 -2.39
CA MET A 18 -9.14 -8.40 -1.30
C MET A 18 -8.47 -7.05 -1.54
N TRP A 19 -7.99 -6.82 -2.76
CA TRP A 19 -7.41 -5.53 -3.16
C TRP A 19 -8.42 -4.39 -2.99
N SER A 20 -9.64 -4.57 -3.50
CA SER A 20 -10.70 -3.57 -3.41
C SER A 20 -11.13 -3.30 -1.96
N ALA A 21 -11.18 -4.34 -1.12
CA ALA A 21 -11.46 -4.18 0.31
C ALA A 21 -10.37 -3.36 1.01
N GLY A 22 -9.09 -3.65 0.72
CA GLY A 22 -7.96 -2.88 1.22
C GLY A 22 -8.04 -1.39 0.82
N GLN A 23 -8.37 -1.11 -0.44
CA GLN A 23 -8.57 0.27 -0.91
C GLN A 23 -9.70 0.99 -0.16
N LYS A 24 -10.83 0.30 0.09
CA LYS A 24 -11.96 0.89 0.84
C LYS A 24 -11.57 1.23 2.28
N ILE A 25 -10.79 0.37 2.94
CA ILE A 25 -10.29 0.65 4.29
C ILE A 25 -9.37 1.89 4.25
N ALA A 26 -8.48 1.98 3.27
CA ALA A 26 -7.61 3.14 3.11
C ALA A 26 -8.42 4.44 2.92
N TYR A 27 -9.47 4.41 2.08
CA TYR A 27 -10.35 5.57 1.88
C TYR A 27 -11.17 5.93 3.11
N ALA A 28 -11.60 4.95 3.91
CA ALA A 28 -12.32 5.21 5.15
C ALA A 28 -11.41 5.87 6.21
N MET A 29 -10.14 5.45 6.27
CA MET A 29 -9.18 5.90 7.29
C MET A 29 -8.52 7.24 6.92
N SER A 30 -8.39 7.57 5.64
CA SER A 30 -7.62 8.74 5.19
C SER A 30 -8.09 10.08 5.78
N PRO A 31 -9.40 10.39 5.92
CA PRO A 31 -9.83 11.67 6.46
C PRO A 31 -9.47 11.84 7.93
N ALA A 32 -9.53 10.74 8.70
CA ALA A 32 -9.16 10.75 10.12
C ALA A 32 -7.66 11.05 10.30
N ILE A 33 -6.80 10.42 9.48
CA ILE A 33 -5.35 10.64 9.51
C ILE A 33 -5.01 12.08 9.15
N VAL A 34 -5.60 12.60 8.07
CA VAL A 34 -5.38 13.98 7.61
C VAL A 34 -5.91 14.99 8.64
N GLY A 35 -7.09 14.73 9.22
CA GLY A 35 -7.68 15.58 10.25
C GLY A 35 -6.81 15.66 11.50
N TYR A 36 -6.25 14.54 11.95
CA TYR A 36 -5.33 14.52 13.10
C TYR A 36 -4.05 15.31 12.82
N ALA A 37 -3.48 15.17 11.62
CA ALA A 37 -2.29 15.92 11.24
C ALA A 37 -2.54 17.43 11.10
N LEU A 38 -3.72 17.82 10.59
CA LEU A 38 -4.15 19.22 10.56
C LEU A 38 -4.25 19.80 11.98
N ALA A 39 -4.86 19.05 12.91
CA ALA A 39 -4.95 19.46 14.30
C ALA A 39 -3.55 19.65 14.93
N LEU A 40 -2.62 18.73 14.68
CA LEU A 40 -1.24 18.83 15.17
C LEU A 40 -0.45 19.99 14.54
N SER A 41 -0.72 20.34 13.29
CA SER A 41 -0.03 21.44 12.59
C SER A 41 -0.46 22.85 13.04
N GLY A 42 -1.46 22.93 13.93
CA GLY A 42 -1.98 24.18 14.47
C GLY A 42 -3.03 24.84 13.57
N PHE A 43 -3.82 24.04 12.85
CA PHE A 43 -4.91 24.55 12.03
C PHE A 43 -5.86 25.42 12.86
N VAL A 44 -6.13 26.63 12.39
CA VAL A 44 -7.09 27.55 13.01
C VAL A 44 -8.31 27.66 12.11
N LYS A 45 -9.52 27.58 12.69
CA LYS A 45 -10.77 27.61 11.92
C LYS A 45 -11.01 28.97 11.24
N GLU A 46 -10.59 30.06 11.88
CA GLU A 46 -10.84 31.44 11.44
C GLU A 46 -9.58 32.29 11.59
N GLY A 47 -9.35 33.21 10.66
CA GLY A 47 -8.19 34.12 10.65
C GLY A 47 -7.02 33.64 9.79
N VAL A 48 -5.85 34.26 10.00
CA VAL A 48 -4.63 33.96 9.24
C VAL A 48 -4.01 32.66 9.75
N GLN A 49 -3.76 31.71 8.84
CA GLN A 49 -3.17 30.43 9.18
C GLN A 49 -1.69 30.59 9.59
N PRO A 50 -1.23 29.85 10.61
CA PRO A 50 0.17 29.89 11.01
C PRO A 50 1.07 29.29 9.93
N HIS A 51 2.32 29.75 9.87
CA HIS A 51 3.29 29.21 8.92
C HIS A 51 3.54 27.70 9.13
N SER A 52 3.36 27.21 10.35
CA SER A 52 3.45 25.77 10.70
C SER A 52 2.45 24.91 9.94
N LEU A 53 1.27 25.43 9.58
CA LEU A 53 0.26 24.68 8.84
C LEU A 53 0.76 24.29 7.45
N ASN A 54 1.41 25.22 6.74
CA ASN A 54 1.97 24.94 5.41
C ASN A 54 3.02 23.83 5.47
N ILE A 55 3.86 23.82 6.50
CA ILE A 55 4.87 22.78 6.71
C ILE A 55 4.19 21.46 7.05
N GLY A 56 3.18 21.46 7.93
CA GLY A 56 2.44 20.27 8.34
C GLY A 56 1.71 19.60 7.18
N VAL A 57 1.04 20.38 6.32
CA VAL A 57 0.37 19.86 5.11
C VAL A 57 1.39 19.25 4.14
N ARG A 58 2.51 19.93 3.86
CA ARG A 58 3.56 19.36 2.99
C ARG A 58 4.16 18.09 3.60
N ALA A 59 4.41 18.08 4.90
CA ALA A 59 4.94 16.93 5.60
C ALA A 59 4.00 15.72 5.46
N ILE A 60 2.69 15.88 5.67
CA ILE A 60 1.79 14.74 5.52
C ILE A 60 1.62 14.31 4.07
N PHE A 61 1.56 15.21 3.09
CA PHE A 61 1.42 14.78 1.70
C PHE A 61 2.71 14.24 1.07
N CYS A 62 3.88 14.53 1.64
CA CYS A 62 5.16 14.03 1.13
C CYS A 62 5.74 12.89 1.98
N LEU A 63 5.91 13.10 3.29
CA LEU A 63 6.56 12.12 4.17
C LEU A 63 5.68 10.90 4.44
N PHE A 64 4.36 11.07 4.57
CA PHE A 64 3.48 9.93 4.84
C PHE A 64 3.42 8.95 3.66
N PRO A 65 3.19 9.36 2.39
CA PRO A 65 3.28 8.44 1.25
C PRO A 65 4.67 7.83 1.10
N ALA A 66 5.74 8.61 1.30
CA ALA A 66 7.10 8.09 1.26
C ALA A 66 7.33 6.98 2.30
N ALA A 67 6.86 7.19 3.55
CA ALA A 67 6.93 6.20 4.60
C ALA A 67 6.11 4.95 4.27
N MET A 68 4.90 5.10 3.71
CA MET A 68 4.08 3.96 3.27
C MET A 68 4.76 3.13 2.18
N ILE A 69 5.40 3.79 1.22
CA ILE A 69 6.18 3.12 0.17
C ILE A 69 7.37 2.38 0.80
N LEU A 70 8.11 3.02 1.71
CA LEU A 70 9.22 2.40 2.43
C LEU A 70 8.77 1.16 3.23
N LEU A 71 7.63 1.25 3.93
CA LEU A 71 7.04 0.12 4.64
C LEU A 71 6.60 -1.00 3.69
N SER A 72 6.18 -0.66 2.47
CA SER A 72 5.86 -1.69 1.46
C SER A 72 7.06 -2.54 1.10
N PHE A 73 8.31 -2.07 1.28
CA PHE A 73 9.50 -2.89 1.05
C PHE A 73 9.76 -3.93 2.16
N LEU A 74 9.16 -3.80 3.34
CA LEU A 74 9.31 -4.77 4.43
C LEU A 74 8.92 -6.20 4.02
N PRO A 75 7.74 -6.46 3.42
CA PRO A 75 7.42 -7.80 2.92
C PRO A 75 8.32 -8.23 1.75
N PHE A 76 8.83 -7.29 0.94
CA PHE A 76 9.80 -7.61 -0.13
C PHE A 76 11.15 -8.09 0.40
N SER A 77 11.55 -7.71 1.61
CA SER A 77 12.83 -8.16 2.21
C SER A 77 12.90 -9.69 2.40
N LYS A 78 11.75 -10.38 2.48
CA LYS A 78 11.65 -11.84 2.57
C LYS A 78 11.27 -12.50 1.24
N TYR A 79 11.20 -11.74 0.16
CA TYR A 79 10.78 -12.22 -1.15
C TYR A 79 11.97 -12.87 -1.87
N THR A 80 12.22 -14.14 -1.61
CA THR A 80 13.24 -14.96 -2.29
C THR A 80 12.69 -15.56 -3.57
N LEU A 81 12.29 -14.72 -4.52
CA LEU A 81 12.00 -15.16 -5.89
C LEU A 81 13.16 -14.71 -6.79
N THR A 82 14.26 -15.44 -6.73
CA THR A 82 15.38 -15.26 -7.66
C THR A 82 15.02 -15.82 -9.03
N GLU A 83 15.68 -15.34 -10.08
CA GLU A 83 15.49 -15.81 -11.46
C GLU A 83 15.69 -17.33 -11.59
N GLU A 84 16.63 -17.89 -10.81
CA GLU A 84 16.83 -19.34 -10.68
C GLU A 84 15.61 -20.07 -10.09
N GLU A 85 14.98 -19.53 -9.03
CA GLU A 85 13.78 -20.13 -8.45
C GLU A 85 12.58 -20.00 -9.39
N PHE A 86 12.51 -18.90 -10.16
CA PHE A 86 11.49 -18.71 -11.20
C PHE A 86 11.62 -19.72 -12.34
N GLU A 87 12.82 -19.95 -12.87
CA GLU A 87 13.07 -20.93 -13.93
C GLU A 87 12.87 -22.38 -13.45
N LYS A 88 13.25 -22.72 -12.21
CA LYS A 88 12.93 -24.03 -11.60
C LYS A 88 11.43 -24.26 -11.53
N VAL A 89 10.68 -23.24 -11.09
CA VAL A 89 9.23 -23.25 -11.00
C VAL A 89 8.59 -23.45 -12.39
N LYS A 90 9.09 -22.75 -13.41
CA LYS A 90 8.61 -22.84 -14.80
C LYS A 90 8.87 -24.21 -15.43
N ALA A 91 10.07 -24.77 -15.22
CA ALA A 91 10.42 -26.12 -15.65
C ALA A 91 9.53 -27.19 -15.01
N LYS A 92 9.15 -27.01 -13.73
CA LYS A 92 8.25 -27.91 -13.01
C LYS A 92 6.81 -27.88 -13.52
N ILE A 93 6.38 -26.76 -14.12
CA ILE A 93 5.08 -26.63 -14.80
C ILE A 93 5.12 -27.21 -16.21
N ALA A 94 6.19 -26.96 -16.98
CA ALA A 94 6.30 -27.44 -18.35
C ALA A 94 6.53 -28.96 -18.47
N GLY A 95 7.09 -29.58 -17.42
CA GLY A 95 7.31 -31.03 -17.35
C GLY A 95 6.12 -31.85 -16.83
N LYS A 96 4.95 -31.23 -16.61
CA LYS A 96 3.73 -31.88 -16.13
C LYS A 96 2.64 -31.77 -17.18
#